data_AF-A0A538IEF4-F1
#
_entry.id   AF-A0A538IEF4-F1
#
_cell.length_a   1.000
_cell.length_b   1.000
_cell.length_c   1.000
_cell.angle_alpha   90.00
_cell.angle_beta   90.00
_cell.angle_gamma   90.00
#
_symmetry.space_group_name_H-M   'P 1'
#
loop_
_entity.id
_entity.type
_entity.pdbx_description
1 polymer ?
#
loop_
_entity_poly.entity_id
_entity_poly.type
_entity_poly.pdbx_seq_one_letter_code
_entity_poly.pdbx_strand_id
1 'polypeptide(L)'
;MRKVIPLGLAVLSLALVVGAVGTADAKKKKKPASLSLTVTPNHVKVGQKYTAELKGYSGRFSKLGVDGHSSPCASTKQAENQTHSIYTHVVGTKTNYDWTIKFTAGAAGTRHVCAYLYDPNNEGDPHQKHKSATYTATAR
;
A
#
# COMPACT_ATOMS: atom_id res chain seq x y z
N MET A 1 20.61 19.81 -54.07
CA MET A 1 20.09 18.87 -55.08
C MET A 1 18.65 18.53 -54.71
N ARG A 2 17.68 18.85 -55.58
CA ARG A 2 16.26 18.52 -55.41
C ARG A 2 16.07 17.00 -55.51
N LYS A 3 15.32 16.40 -54.59
CA LYS A 3 14.71 15.08 -54.82
C LYS A 3 13.23 15.15 -54.47
N VAL A 4 12.45 15.12 -55.54
CA VAL A 4 10.99 15.10 -55.60
C VAL A 4 10.57 13.63 -55.57
N ILE A 5 9.49 13.38 -54.84
CA ILE A 5 8.83 12.10 -54.59
C ILE A 5 8.26 11.52 -55.89
N PRO A 6 8.11 10.18 -55.99
CA PRO A 6 6.91 9.66 -56.64
C PRO A 6 6.12 8.66 -55.79
N LEU A 7 4.81 8.88 -55.90
CA LEU A 7 3.65 8.07 -55.57
C LEU A 7 3.90 6.57 -55.37
N GLY A 8 3.57 6.08 -54.16
CA GLY A 8 3.30 4.67 -53.91
C GLY A 8 1.79 4.42 -53.92
N LEU A 9 1.36 3.56 -54.84
CA LEU A 9 -0.02 3.10 -55.03
C LEU A 9 -0.69 2.63 -53.73
N ALA A 10 -1.91 3.10 -53.51
CA ALA A 10 -2.86 2.48 -52.60
C ALA A 10 -3.28 1.11 -53.16
N VAL A 11 -2.94 0.03 -52.45
CA VAL A 11 -3.58 -1.28 -52.64
C VAL A 11 -4.56 -1.45 -51.49
N LEU A 12 -5.82 -1.16 -51.81
CA LEU A 12 -6.99 -1.35 -50.96
C LEU A 12 -7.31 -2.85 -50.91
N SER A 13 -6.65 -3.60 -50.03
CA SER A 13 -7.02 -4.98 -49.75
C SER A 13 -8.08 -5.02 -48.65
N LEU A 14 -9.35 -4.93 -49.06
CA LEU A 14 -10.49 -5.39 -48.25
C LEU A 14 -10.35 -6.91 -48.08
N ALA A 15 -9.92 -7.35 -46.91
CA ALA A 15 -9.96 -8.76 -46.52
C ALA A 15 -10.82 -8.91 -45.26
N LEU A 16 -12.12 -9.14 -45.53
CA LEU A 16 -13.03 -10.07 -44.85
C LEU A 16 -12.88 -10.18 -43.33
N VAL A 17 -13.75 -9.42 -42.65
CA VAL A 17 -14.24 -9.71 -41.30
C VAL A 17 -14.88 -11.09 -41.31
N VAL A 18 -14.18 -12.10 -40.78
CA VAL A 18 -14.77 -13.39 -40.43
C VAL A 18 -14.25 -13.81 -39.06
N GLY A 19 -15.14 -13.68 -38.07
CA GLY A 19 -15.34 -14.65 -36.99
C GLY A 19 -14.13 -15.10 -36.19
N ALA A 20 -13.82 -14.36 -35.13
CA ALA A 20 -13.57 -14.98 -33.84
C ALA A 20 -14.12 -14.04 -32.76
N VAL A 21 -15.43 -14.16 -32.49
CA VAL A 21 -15.97 -13.84 -31.16
C VAL A 21 -15.42 -14.89 -30.19
N GLY A 22 -14.12 -14.81 -29.93
CA GLY A 22 -13.59 -15.27 -28.67
C GLY A 22 -14.14 -14.31 -27.64
N THR A 23 -15.10 -14.78 -26.84
CA THR A 23 -15.36 -14.21 -25.53
C THR A 23 -14.04 -14.29 -24.76
N ALA A 24 -13.19 -13.28 -24.96
CA ALA A 24 -12.18 -12.95 -23.99
C ALA A 24 -13.00 -12.53 -22.77
N ASP A 25 -13.30 -13.51 -21.92
CA ASP A 25 -13.43 -13.30 -20.50
C ASP A 25 -12.21 -12.47 -20.11
N ALA A 26 -12.38 -11.15 -20.19
CA ALA A 26 -11.49 -10.21 -19.58
C ALA A 26 -11.64 -10.49 -18.09
N LYS A 27 -10.92 -11.52 -17.61
CA LYS A 27 -10.79 -11.87 -16.20
C LYS A 27 -10.42 -10.55 -15.55
N LYS A 28 -11.40 -9.88 -14.92
CA LYS A 28 -11.20 -8.61 -14.23
C LYS A 28 -9.97 -8.83 -13.36
N LYS A 29 -8.84 -8.21 -13.73
CA LYS A 29 -7.59 -8.39 -13.00
C LYS A 29 -7.90 -8.02 -11.56
N LYS A 30 -7.84 -9.00 -10.66
CA LYS A 30 -8.13 -8.76 -9.24
C LYS A 30 -7.17 -7.66 -8.78
N LYS A 31 -7.71 -6.53 -8.32
CA LYS A 31 -6.91 -5.41 -7.81
C LYS A 31 -5.97 -5.97 -6.72
N PRO A 32 -4.64 -5.80 -6.83
CA PRO A 32 -3.73 -6.28 -5.80
C PRO A 32 -3.96 -5.51 -4.50
N ALA A 33 -3.76 -6.18 -3.36
CA ALA A 33 -3.80 -5.51 -2.07
C ALA A 33 -2.70 -4.42 -2.02
N SER A 34 -3.04 -3.27 -1.46
CA SER A 34 -2.13 -2.14 -1.30
C SER A 34 -2.25 -1.56 0.10
N LEU A 35 -1.14 -0.99 0.57
CA LEU A 35 -1.03 -0.29 1.84
C LEU A 35 -0.10 0.91 1.64
N SER A 36 -0.58 2.08 2.03
CA SER A 36 0.15 3.32 2.15
C SER A 36 0.07 3.78 3.59
N LEU A 37 1.17 4.33 4.10
CA LEU A 37 1.28 4.90 5.43
C LEU A 37 1.87 6.30 5.31
N THR A 38 1.25 7.26 5.98
CA THR A 38 1.72 8.66 5.99
C THR A 38 1.62 9.21 7.41
N VAL A 39 2.68 9.87 7.87
CA VAL A 39 2.71 10.55 9.17
C VAL A 39 2.91 12.04 8.90
N THR A 40 2.02 12.88 9.41
CA THR A 40 2.06 14.32 9.12
C THR A 40 1.74 15.13 10.38
N PRO A 41 2.59 16.10 10.77
CA PRO A 41 3.97 16.31 10.30
C PRO A 41 4.91 15.15 10.70
N ASN A 42 6.03 15.01 10.00
CA ASN A 42 7.09 14.05 10.33
C ASN A 42 8.13 14.60 11.34
N HIS A 43 8.02 15.89 11.71
CA HIS A 43 8.70 16.48 12.86
C HIS A 43 7.66 16.80 13.93
N VAL A 44 7.80 16.15 15.09
CA VAL A 44 6.81 16.19 16.17
C VAL A 44 7.47 16.59 17.50
N LYS A 45 6.66 16.96 18.49
CA LYS A 45 7.09 17.27 19.85
C LYS A 45 6.58 16.22 20.82
N VAL A 46 7.43 15.80 21.75
CA VAL A 46 7.06 14.82 22.78
C VAL A 46 5.83 15.29 23.58
N GLY A 47 4.87 14.39 23.81
CA GLY A 47 3.64 14.67 24.54
C GLY A 47 2.54 15.38 23.74
N GLN A 48 2.80 15.75 22.49
CA GLN A 48 1.78 16.31 21.60
C GLN A 48 1.08 15.19 20.81
N LYS A 49 -0.16 15.47 20.38
CA LYS A 49 -1.01 14.54 19.63
C LYS A 49 -0.85 14.76 18.13
N TYR A 50 -0.74 13.66 17.39
CA TYR A 50 -0.54 13.65 15.95
C TYR A 50 -1.37 12.55 15.29
N THR A 51 -1.38 12.56 13.96
CA THR A 51 -2.10 11.59 13.16
C THR A 51 -1.18 10.85 12.19
N ALA A 52 -1.46 9.58 12.01
CA ALA A 52 -0.96 8.77 10.91
C ALA A 52 -2.15 8.29 10.07
N GLU A 53 -2.00 8.30 8.75
CA GLU A 53 -3.02 7.86 7.79
C GLU A 53 -2.59 6.55 7.14
N LEU A 54 -3.48 5.57 7.16
CA LEU A 54 -3.33 4.30 6.45
C LEU A 54 -4.39 4.20 5.36
N LYS A 55 -3.95 4.11 4.11
CA LYS A 55 -4.84 4.05 2.95
C LYS A 55 -4.48 2.90 2.04
N GLY A 56 -5.48 2.30 1.40
CA GLY A 56 -5.21 1.26 0.41
C GLY A 56 -6.41 0.43 0.06
N TYR A 57 -6.13 -0.77 -0.44
CA TYR A 57 -7.11 -1.77 -0.81
C TYR A 57 -6.77 -3.10 -0.15
N SER A 58 -7.72 -3.68 0.58
CA SER A 58 -7.45 -4.83 1.46
C SER A 58 -7.22 -6.14 0.71
N GLY A 59 -7.76 -6.30 -0.49
CA GLY A 59 -7.64 -7.54 -1.26
C GLY A 59 -8.16 -8.75 -0.47
N ARG A 60 -7.30 -9.72 -0.15
CA ARG A 60 -7.69 -10.89 0.67
C ARG A 60 -7.58 -10.67 2.18
N PHE A 61 -6.89 -9.62 2.60
CA PHE A 61 -6.57 -9.36 4.00
C PHE A 61 -7.74 -8.69 4.72
N SER A 62 -7.82 -8.88 6.04
CA SER A 62 -8.96 -8.44 6.86
C SER A 62 -8.58 -7.69 8.14
N LYS A 63 -7.27 -7.50 8.38
CA LYS A 63 -6.76 -6.77 9.55
C LYS A 63 -5.68 -5.77 9.14
N LEU A 64 -5.71 -4.62 9.80
CA LEU A 64 -4.62 -3.66 9.82
C LEU A 64 -3.97 -3.70 11.21
N GLY A 65 -2.66 -3.88 11.29
CA GLY A 65 -1.87 -3.79 12.51
C GLY A 65 -0.98 -2.55 12.45
N VAL A 66 -0.90 -1.78 13.53
CA VAL A 66 -0.02 -0.61 13.61
C VAL A 66 0.68 -0.54 14.96
N ASP A 67 1.94 -0.15 14.90
CA ASP A 67 2.75 0.13 16.07
C ASP A 67 3.74 1.29 15.81
N GLY A 68 4.31 1.85 16.89
CA GLY A 68 5.28 2.93 16.84
C GLY A 68 6.42 2.76 17.85
N HIS A 69 7.65 2.59 17.38
CA HIS A 69 8.84 2.33 18.22
C HIS A 69 10.13 2.91 17.62
N SER A 70 11.26 2.75 18.31
CA SER A 70 12.57 3.30 17.89
C SER A 70 13.39 2.38 16.98
N SER A 71 13.05 1.09 16.89
CA SER A 71 13.74 0.14 16.00
C SER A 71 13.11 0.10 14.60
N PRO A 72 13.86 -0.33 13.56
CA PRO A 72 13.28 -0.61 12.25
C PRO A 72 12.12 -1.61 12.32
N CYS A 73 11.12 -1.43 11.48
CA CYS A 73 9.97 -2.32 11.40
C CYS A 73 10.38 -3.71 10.87
N ALA A 74 9.84 -4.75 11.47
CA ALA A 74 9.90 -6.11 10.95
C ALA A 74 9.06 -6.24 9.66
N SER A 75 9.36 -7.25 8.86
CA SER A 75 8.68 -7.50 7.57
C SER A 75 7.28 -8.10 7.73
N THR A 76 6.97 -8.67 8.89
CA THR A 76 5.70 -9.36 9.18
C THR A 76 5.12 -8.93 10.53
N LYS A 77 3.78 -8.96 10.64
CA LYS A 77 3.09 -8.71 11.92
C LYS A 77 3.54 -9.69 13.00
N GLN A 78 3.72 -10.97 12.65
CA GLN A 78 4.15 -11.98 13.60
C GLN A 78 5.53 -11.67 14.20
N ALA A 79 6.49 -11.23 13.38
CA ALA A 79 7.83 -10.87 13.84
C ALA A 79 7.81 -9.60 14.69
N GLU A 80 7.07 -8.57 14.28
CA GLU A 80 6.93 -7.33 15.06
C GLU A 80 6.30 -7.59 16.45
N ASN A 81 5.32 -8.49 16.50
CA ASN A 81 4.59 -8.82 17.71
C ASN A 81 5.39 -9.68 18.71
N GLN A 82 6.63 -10.08 18.37
CA GLN A 82 7.54 -10.74 19.33
C GLN A 82 8.13 -9.75 20.34
N THR A 83 8.27 -8.47 19.95
CA THR A 83 8.93 -7.46 20.77
C THR A 83 8.02 -6.29 21.12
N HIS A 84 6.94 -6.07 20.36
CA HIS A 84 6.05 -4.94 20.58
C HIS A 84 4.58 -5.33 20.56
N SER A 85 3.75 -4.49 21.16
CA SER A 85 2.29 -4.67 21.20
C SER A 85 1.63 -3.91 20.07
N ILE A 86 1.03 -4.62 19.12
CA ILE A 86 0.47 -4.04 17.91
C ILE A 86 -1.01 -3.70 18.08
N TYR A 87 -1.37 -2.44 17.85
CA TYR A 87 -2.77 -2.03 17.77
C TYR A 87 -3.40 -2.59 16.49
N THR A 88 -4.55 -3.24 16.61
CA THR A 88 -5.21 -3.91 15.49
C THR A 88 -6.56 -3.28 15.17
N HIS A 89 -6.82 -3.06 13.88
CA HIS A 89 -8.09 -2.61 13.32
C HIS A 89 -8.64 -3.62 12.31
N VAL A 90 -9.96 -3.79 12.29
CA VAL A 90 -10.63 -4.69 11.34
C VAL A 90 -10.97 -3.94 10.07
N VAL A 91 -10.63 -4.53 8.92
CA VAL A 91 -11.03 -4.01 7.61
C VAL A 91 -11.80 -5.08 6.84
N GLY A 92 -12.82 -4.67 6.09
CA GLY A 92 -13.49 -5.56 5.15
C GLY A 92 -12.52 -6.08 4.10
N THR A 93 -12.66 -7.33 3.67
CA THR A 93 -11.89 -7.85 2.52
C THR A 93 -12.37 -7.18 1.22
N LYS A 94 -11.50 -7.14 0.20
CA LYS A 94 -11.76 -6.58 -1.14
C LYS A 94 -12.36 -5.16 -1.11
N THR A 95 -11.93 -4.35 -0.15
CA THR A 95 -12.50 -3.03 0.13
C THR A 95 -11.38 -1.99 0.17
N ASN A 96 -11.66 -0.77 -0.30
CA ASN A 96 -10.75 0.35 -0.08
C ASN A 96 -10.92 0.83 1.37
N TYR A 97 -9.82 1.16 2.02
CA TYR A 97 -9.83 1.70 3.37
C TYR A 97 -9.06 3.02 3.42
N ASP A 98 -9.50 3.89 4.30
CA ASP A 98 -8.83 5.13 4.72
C ASP A 98 -9.02 5.22 6.23
N TRP A 99 -7.95 4.98 6.98
CA TRP A 99 -8.00 4.90 8.44
C TRP A 99 -6.97 5.86 9.05
N THR A 100 -7.46 6.77 9.88
CA THR A 100 -6.62 7.73 10.61
C THR A 100 -6.41 7.26 12.04
N ILE A 101 -5.14 7.15 12.43
CA ILE A 101 -4.70 6.79 13.78
C ILE A 101 -4.27 8.06 14.49
N LYS A 102 -4.77 8.26 15.70
CA LYS A 102 -4.30 9.32 16.60
C LYS A 102 -3.28 8.72 17.55
N PHE A 103 -2.12 9.35 17.67
CA PHE A 103 -1.07 8.92 18.61
C PHE A 103 -0.47 10.11 19.35
N THR A 104 0.18 9.84 20.48
CA THR A 104 0.95 10.84 21.23
C THR A 104 2.43 10.51 21.07
N ALA A 105 3.26 11.49 20.70
CA ALA A 105 4.70 11.24 20.54
C ALA A 105 5.33 10.95 21.92
N GLY A 106 5.77 9.71 22.14
CA GLY A 106 6.17 9.23 23.48
C GLY A 106 7.55 9.66 23.96
N ALA A 107 8.58 9.58 23.12
CA ALA A 107 9.93 10.05 23.49
C ALA A 107 10.68 10.61 22.28
N ALA A 108 11.68 11.44 22.57
CA ALA A 108 12.49 12.13 21.57
C ALA A 108 13.36 11.17 20.75
N GLY A 109 13.83 11.65 19.60
CA GLY A 109 14.62 10.90 18.63
C GLY A 109 13.80 10.41 17.44
N THR A 110 14.48 9.68 16.56
CA THR A 110 13.88 9.06 15.38
C THR A 110 13.01 7.87 15.79
N ARG A 111 11.79 7.82 15.25
CA ARG A 111 10.80 6.79 15.51
C ARG A 111 10.25 6.23 14.20
N HIS A 112 9.88 4.97 14.20
CA HIS A 112 9.26 4.26 13.11
C HIS A 112 7.81 3.97 13.46
N VAL A 113 6.90 4.27 12.54
CA VAL A 113 5.53 3.77 12.55
C VAL A 113 5.48 2.60 11.58
N CYS A 114 5.06 1.45 12.08
CA CYS A 114 5.02 0.20 11.35
C CYS A 114 3.56 -0.17 11.10
N ALA A 115 3.22 -0.46 9.87
CA ALA A 115 1.86 -0.82 9.46
C ALA A 115 1.85 -2.14 8.69
N TYR A 116 0.87 -2.99 8.98
CA TYR A 116 0.68 -4.31 8.40
C TYR A 116 -0.75 -4.48 7.92
N LEU A 117 -0.94 -4.96 6.71
CA LEU A 117 -2.23 -5.43 6.18
C LEU A 117 -2.10 -6.94 5.98
N TYR A 118 -2.80 -7.71 6.81
CA TYR A 118 -2.54 -9.14 7.00
C TYR A 118 -3.82 -9.96 7.20
N ASP A 119 -3.65 -11.28 7.13
CA ASP A 119 -4.69 -12.27 7.46
C ASP A 119 -4.44 -12.73 8.91
N PRO A 120 -5.40 -12.57 9.84
CA PRO A 120 -5.23 -12.97 11.24
C PRO A 120 -4.96 -14.46 11.41
N ASN A 121 -5.33 -15.29 10.44
CA ASN A 121 -5.06 -16.73 10.49
C ASN A 121 -3.65 -17.09 10.00
N ASN A 122 -2.92 -16.12 9.44
CA ASN A 122 -1.55 -16.30 8.95
C ASN A 122 -0.75 -15.00 9.06
N GLU A 123 -0.44 -14.60 10.30
CA GLU A 123 0.25 -13.35 10.60
C GLU A 123 1.72 -13.31 10.13
N GLY A 124 2.28 -14.48 9.82
CA GLY A 124 3.63 -14.67 9.28
C GLY A 124 3.71 -14.70 7.75
N ASP A 125 2.60 -14.51 7.03
CA ASP A 125 2.58 -14.54 5.57
C ASP A 125 3.58 -13.52 4.98
N PRO A 126 4.61 -13.95 4.22
CA PRO A 126 5.56 -13.03 3.59
C PRO A 126 4.90 -12.16 2.50
N HIS A 127 3.69 -12.51 2.05
CA HIS A 127 2.94 -11.73 1.06
C HIS A 127 2.01 -10.69 1.65
N GLN A 128 1.91 -10.61 2.99
CA GLN A 128 1.23 -9.50 3.66
C GLN A 128 1.83 -8.16 3.21
N LYS A 129 1.06 -7.07 3.30
CA LYS A 129 1.60 -5.75 2.95
C LYS A 129 2.11 -5.10 4.23
N HIS A 130 3.33 -4.61 4.18
CA HIS A 130 3.89 -3.80 5.26
C HIS A 130 4.34 -2.45 4.71
N LYS A 131 4.28 -1.42 5.55
CA LYS A 131 4.87 -0.11 5.30
C LYS A 131 5.43 0.47 6.58
N SER A 132 6.52 1.20 6.44
CA SER A 132 7.13 1.98 7.50
C SER A 132 7.12 3.46 7.13
N ALA A 133 6.93 4.30 8.13
CA ALA A 133 7.13 5.74 8.02
C ALA A 133 7.95 6.20 9.21
N THR A 134 8.88 7.12 8.98
CA THR A 134 9.74 7.65 10.03
C THR A 134 9.27 9.03 10.43
N TYR A 135 9.29 9.33 11.72
CA TYR A 135 9.14 10.67 12.24
C TYR A 135 10.22 10.97 13.29
N THR A 136 10.53 12.24 13.47
CA THR A 136 11.49 12.70 14.48
C THR A 136 10.76 13.44 15.57
N ALA A 137 10.86 12.95 16.80
CA ALA A 137 10.32 13.62 17.97
C ALA A 137 11.40 14.48 18.63
N THR A 138 11.07 15.73 18.92
CA THR A 138 11.89 16.67 19.67
C THR A 138 11.42 16.75 21.12
N ALA A 139 12.31 17.14 22.04
CA ALA A 139 11.96 17.38 23.43
C ALA A 139 10.83 18.43 23.54
N ARG A 140 10.12 18.41 24.68
CA ARG A 140 9.01 19.33 24.94
C ARG A 140 9.45 20.79 24.90
#